data_AF-A0A7C5ZH12-F1
#
_entry.id   AF-A0A7C5ZH12-F1
#
_cell.length_a   1.000
_cell.length_b   1.000
_cell.length_c   1.000
_cell.angle_alpha   90.00
_cell.angle_beta   90.00
_cell.angle_gamma   90.00
#
_symmetry.space_group_name_H-M   'P 1'
#
loop_
_entity.id
_entity.type
_entity.pdbx_description
1 polymer ?
#
loop_
_entity_poly.entity_id
_entity_poly.type
_entity_poly.pdbx_seq_one_letter_code
_entity_poly.pdbx_strand_id
1 'polypeptide(L)'
;MSRASETTSDAPVSVDNGGAPEQRQQRDAAREQLRQMLVGRHVCPYCGHQYAGGPEPCPHCTMEDTPATRQATKARIGPWYVLQPRNPAAPGMKYATLLALIHKGQVTARSVIRGPTTHQLWRFAAHVRGVSREFGLCYSCSGSIERTASVCPYCQRSQQPPPDPDVLLESRAVPPGVGAGGGEPAGNPPSHAA
;
A
#
# COMPACT_ATOMS: atom_id res chain seq x y z
N MET A 1 45.69 -35.46 -23.77
CA MET A 1 44.38 -34.83 -24.04
C MET A 1 44.14 -33.79 -22.96
N SER A 2 44.57 -32.56 -23.24
CA SER A 2 44.67 -31.46 -22.26
C SER A 2 43.43 -30.58 -22.33
N ARG A 3 42.75 -30.35 -21.21
CA ARG A 3 41.61 -29.40 -21.11
C ARG A 3 42.12 -28.07 -20.55
N ALA A 4 41.82 -27.01 -21.28
CA ALA A 4 42.20 -25.64 -21.00
C ALA A 4 41.34 -25.03 -19.89
N SER A 5 41.98 -24.22 -19.05
CA SER A 5 41.38 -23.44 -17.97
C SER A 5 40.87 -22.10 -18.53
N GLU A 6 39.57 -21.82 -18.41
CA GLU A 6 39.00 -20.50 -18.70
C GLU A 6 39.04 -19.62 -17.45
N THR A 7 39.96 -18.66 -17.46
CA THR A 7 40.00 -17.51 -16.55
C THR A 7 38.92 -16.50 -16.95
N THR A 8 37.83 -16.44 -16.19
CA THR A 8 36.84 -15.36 -16.31
C THR A 8 37.35 -14.13 -15.56
N SER A 9 37.72 -13.10 -16.32
CA SER A 9 38.18 -11.82 -15.79
C SER A 9 37.02 -11.02 -15.20
N ASP A 10 37.09 -10.78 -13.89
CA ASP A 10 36.19 -9.92 -13.11
C ASP A 10 36.53 -8.45 -13.41
N ALA A 11 35.75 -7.82 -14.31
CA ALA A 11 35.88 -6.39 -14.59
C ALA A 11 35.05 -5.59 -13.56
N PRO A 12 35.62 -4.58 -12.89
CA PRO A 12 34.88 -3.77 -11.92
C PRO A 12 33.81 -2.95 -12.65
N VAL A 13 32.54 -3.19 -12.30
CA VAL A 13 31.40 -2.41 -12.78
C VAL A 13 31.46 -1.05 -12.09
N SER A 14 31.95 -0.01 -12.78
CA SER A 14 31.85 1.38 -12.32
C SER A 14 30.38 1.79 -12.23
N VAL A 15 29.84 1.81 -11.02
CA VAL A 15 28.49 2.31 -10.73
C VAL A 15 28.55 3.84 -10.68
N ASP A 16 28.45 4.47 -11.86
CA ASP A 16 28.28 5.91 -11.99
C ASP A 16 26.85 6.29 -11.53
N ASN A 17 26.67 6.45 -10.21
CA ASN A 17 25.41 6.90 -9.60
C ASN A 17 25.31 8.44 -9.53
N GLY A 18 26.19 9.16 -10.24
CA GLY A 18 26.28 10.62 -10.27
C GLY A 18 25.31 11.24 -11.26
N GLY A 19 24.01 10.93 -11.16
CA GLY A 19 22.99 11.66 -11.92
C GLY A 19 23.17 13.16 -11.71
N ALA A 20 23.22 13.94 -12.80
CA ALA A 20 23.49 15.37 -12.74
C ALA A 20 22.55 16.07 -11.73
N PRO A 21 23.02 17.09 -11.00
CA PRO A 21 22.24 17.77 -9.95
C PRO A 21 20.87 18.26 -10.43
N GLU A 22 20.77 18.63 -11.71
CA GLU A 22 19.53 19.05 -12.36
C GLU A 22 18.47 17.92 -12.41
N GLN A 23 18.86 16.68 -12.71
CA GLN A 23 17.94 15.53 -12.74
C GLN A 23 17.37 15.21 -11.35
N ARG A 24 18.20 15.40 -10.30
CA ARG A 24 17.76 15.20 -8.92
C ARG A 24 16.70 16.21 -8.52
N GLN A 25 16.92 17.49 -8.83
CA GLN A 25 15.94 18.56 -8.55
C GLN A 25 14.61 18.32 -9.26
N GLN A 26 14.64 17.91 -10.54
CA GLN A 26 13.44 17.58 -11.31
C GLN A 26 12.66 16.41 -10.68
N ARG A 27 13.37 15.35 -10.24
CA ARG A 27 12.75 14.20 -9.56
C ARG A 27 12.08 14.61 -8.25
N ASP A 28 12.74 15.46 -7.46
CA ASP A 28 12.19 15.92 -6.17
C ASP A 28 10.99 16.86 -6.37
N ALA A 29 11.03 17.74 -7.35
CA ALA A 29 9.88 18.58 -7.73
C ALA A 29 8.68 17.73 -8.20
N ALA A 30 8.91 16.69 -9.01
CA ALA A 30 7.85 15.79 -9.47
C ALA A 30 7.21 15.01 -8.30
N ARG A 31 8.01 14.58 -7.32
CA ARG A 31 7.53 13.91 -6.10
C ARG A 31 6.68 14.85 -5.24
N GLU A 32 7.09 16.10 -5.10
CA GLU A 32 6.33 17.11 -4.35
C GLU A 32 5.00 17.45 -5.05
N GLN A 33 5.01 17.62 -6.36
CA GLN A 33 3.79 17.81 -7.15
C GLN A 33 2.83 16.62 -6.96
N LEU A 34 3.33 15.40 -6.99
CA LEU A 34 2.53 14.20 -6.76
C LEU A 34 1.92 14.17 -5.36
N ARG A 35 2.68 14.55 -4.34
CA ARG A 35 2.20 14.69 -2.95
C ARG A 35 1.04 15.69 -2.89
N GLN A 36 1.21 16.88 -3.47
CA GLN A 36 0.18 17.91 -3.51
C GLN A 36 -1.11 17.42 -4.18
N MET A 37 -0.99 16.64 -5.26
CA MET A 37 -2.16 16.07 -5.95
C MET A 37 -2.93 15.04 -5.13
N LEU A 38 -2.28 14.40 -4.15
CA LEU A 38 -2.87 13.39 -3.26
C LEU A 38 -3.44 14.00 -1.98
N VAL A 39 -2.95 15.18 -1.56
CA VAL A 39 -3.46 15.88 -0.38
C VAL A 39 -4.95 16.19 -0.56
N GLY A 40 -5.74 15.90 0.48
CA GLY A 40 -7.20 16.10 0.48
C GLY A 40 -8.00 15.14 -0.40
N ARG A 41 -7.35 14.19 -1.08
CA ARG A 41 -8.03 13.11 -1.82
C ARG A 41 -8.06 11.83 -1.01
N HIS A 42 -9.23 11.21 -0.98
CA HIS A 42 -9.47 9.95 -0.29
C HIS A 42 -9.98 8.89 -1.27
N VAL A 43 -9.65 7.64 -1.00
CA VAL A 43 -10.15 6.46 -1.73
C VAL A 43 -11.06 5.73 -0.77
N CYS A 44 -12.31 5.49 -1.17
CA CYS A 44 -13.19 4.61 -0.41
C CYS A 44 -12.60 3.21 -0.37
N PRO A 45 -12.34 2.63 0.83
CA PRO A 45 -11.70 1.33 0.93
C PRO A 45 -12.55 0.18 0.38
N TYR A 46 -13.85 0.41 0.17
CA TYR A 46 -14.83 -0.60 -0.24
C TYR A 46 -15.09 -0.62 -1.75
N CYS A 47 -15.40 0.53 -2.35
CA CYS A 47 -15.72 0.63 -3.78
C CYS A 47 -14.58 1.24 -4.63
N GLY A 48 -13.54 1.80 -3.99
CA GLY A 48 -12.43 2.44 -4.68
C GLY A 48 -12.74 3.82 -5.28
N HIS A 49 -13.93 4.36 -5.03
CA HIS A 49 -14.30 5.72 -5.47
C HIS A 49 -13.37 6.76 -4.85
N GLN A 50 -12.89 7.70 -5.68
CA GLN A 50 -12.02 8.79 -5.25
C GLN A 50 -12.86 10.03 -5.01
N TYR A 51 -12.73 10.66 -3.84
CA TYR A 51 -13.45 11.89 -3.52
C TYR A 51 -12.54 12.87 -2.79
N ALA A 52 -12.90 14.15 -2.85
CA ALA A 52 -12.28 15.18 -2.03
C ALA A 52 -13.03 15.23 -0.70
N GLY A 53 -12.32 15.30 0.43
CA GLY A 53 -12.96 15.40 1.76
C GLY A 53 -12.39 14.42 2.78
N GLY A 54 -12.99 14.41 3.97
CA GLY A 54 -12.50 13.67 5.14
C GLY A 54 -13.08 12.25 5.30
N PRO A 55 -13.10 11.70 6.53
CA PRO A 55 -13.54 10.34 6.85
C PRO A 55 -15.07 10.15 6.79
N GLU A 56 -15.79 11.06 6.12
CA GLU A 56 -17.23 10.97 5.92
C GLU A 56 -17.60 9.69 5.15
N PRO A 57 -18.84 9.18 5.34
CA PRO A 57 -19.34 8.04 4.58
C PRO A 57 -19.15 8.26 3.08
N CYS A 58 -18.77 7.21 2.36
CA CYS A 58 -18.47 7.35 0.94
C CYS A 58 -19.71 7.83 0.17
N PRO A 59 -19.65 8.92 -0.62
CA PRO A 59 -20.81 9.43 -1.35
C PRO A 59 -21.31 8.47 -2.44
N HIS A 60 -20.51 7.46 -2.81
CA HIS A 60 -20.86 6.50 -3.85
C HIS A 60 -21.50 5.22 -3.31
N CYS A 61 -20.96 4.64 -2.23
CA CYS A 61 -21.45 3.37 -1.69
C CYS A 61 -22.03 3.46 -0.29
N THR A 62 -22.09 4.68 0.28
CA THR A 62 -22.66 5.04 1.60
C THR A 62 -22.11 4.28 2.81
N MET A 63 -21.14 3.39 2.60
CA MET A 63 -20.50 2.61 3.65
C MET A 63 -19.61 3.49 4.52
N GLU A 64 -19.77 3.34 5.84
CA GLU A 64 -18.93 3.96 6.86
C GLU A 64 -17.63 3.19 7.06
N ASP A 65 -16.55 3.93 7.35
CA ASP A 65 -15.22 3.36 7.53
C ASP A 65 -14.93 2.90 8.97
N THR A 66 -15.76 1.99 9.49
CA THR A 66 -15.65 1.45 10.85
C THR A 66 -14.76 0.20 10.91
N PRO A 67 -14.18 -0.15 12.07
CA PRO A 67 -13.46 -1.41 12.24
C PRO A 67 -14.30 -2.64 11.91
N ALA A 68 -15.61 -2.61 12.19
CA ALA A 68 -16.55 -3.69 11.90
C ALA A 68 -16.74 -3.89 10.39
N THR A 69 -16.97 -2.81 9.63
CA THR A 69 -17.13 -2.88 8.16
C THR A 69 -15.84 -3.28 7.46
N ARG A 70 -14.68 -2.80 7.94
CA ARG A 70 -13.36 -3.28 7.48
C ARG A 70 -13.20 -4.78 7.72
N GLN A 71 -13.55 -5.27 8.91
CA GLN A 71 -13.42 -6.69 9.24
C GLN A 71 -14.36 -7.56 8.39
N ALA A 72 -15.59 -7.09 8.14
CA ALA A 72 -16.55 -7.78 7.28
C ALA A 72 -16.07 -7.85 5.81
N THR A 73 -15.38 -6.81 5.33
CA THR A 73 -14.85 -6.74 3.96
C THR A 73 -13.65 -7.66 3.73
N LYS A 74 -12.93 -8.07 4.78
CA LYS A 74 -11.73 -8.92 4.69
C LYS A 74 -12.00 -10.37 4.22
N ALA A 75 -13.19 -10.68 3.71
CA ALA A 75 -13.68 -12.05 3.58
C ALA A 75 -12.99 -12.91 2.52
N ARG A 76 -12.21 -12.37 1.56
CA ARG A 76 -11.50 -13.19 0.56
C ARG A 76 -10.17 -12.58 0.14
N ILE A 77 -9.13 -13.39 0.24
CA ILE A 77 -7.77 -13.05 -0.20
C ILE A 77 -7.77 -13.13 -1.72
N GLY A 78 -7.54 -11.99 -2.36
CA GLY A 78 -7.44 -11.90 -3.81
C GLY A 78 -6.02 -11.58 -4.27
N PRO A 79 -5.71 -11.88 -5.55
CA PRO A 79 -4.54 -11.34 -6.25
C PRO A 79 -4.52 -9.80 -6.23
N TRP A 80 -3.49 -9.19 -6.81
CA TRP A 80 -3.44 -7.74 -6.96
C TRP A 80 -4.45 -7.26 -8.01
N TYR A 81 -5.15 -6.15 -7.73
CA TYR A 81 -6.05 -5.52 -8.69
C TYR A 81 -5.74 -4.04 -8.82
N VAL A 82 -5.88 -3.53 -10.04
CA VAL A 82 -5.94 -2.11 -10.35
C VAL A 82 -7.38 -1.79 -10.71
N LEU A 83 -7.97 -0.79 -10.06
CA LEU A 83 -9.34 -0.38 -10.33
C LEU A 83 -9.42 0.20 -11.75
N GLN A 84 -10.16 -0.48 -12.62
CA GLN A 84 -10.46 -0.03 -13.97
C GLN A 84 -11.96 0.26 -14.07
N PRO A 85 -12.39 1.54 -14.15
CA PRO A 85 -13.82 1.87 -14.22
C PRO A 85 -14.55 1.21 -15.39
N ARG A 86 -13.84 0.96 -16.50
CA ARG A 86 -14.37 0.30 -17.71
C ARG A 86 -14.40 -1.22 -17.61
N ASN A 87 -13.66 -1.81 -16.68
CA ASN A 87 -13.58 -3.26 -16.50
C ASN A 87 -13.40 -3.63 -15.02
N PRO A 88 -14.47 -3.50 -14.20
CA PRO A 88 -14.40 -3.84 -12.78
C PRO A 88 -14.15 -5.34 -12.53
N ALA A 89 -14.39 -6.19 -13.53
CA ALA A 89 -14.14 -7.63 -13.50
C ALA A 89 -12.74 -8.01 -14.05
N ALA A 90 -11.83 -7.04 -14.19
CA ALA A 90 -10.46 -7.33 -14.62
C ALA A 90 -9.85 -8.44 -13.75
N PRO A 91 -9.20 -9.45 -14.37
CA PRO A 91 -8.55 -10.51 -13.61
C PRO A 91 -7.48 -9.89 -12.73
N GLY A 92 -7.32 -10.42 -11.52
CA GLY A 92 -6.21 -10.00 -10.70
C GLY A 92 -4.88 -10.52 -11.25
N MET A 93 -3.79 -9.94 -10.77
CA MET A 93 -2.44 -10.18 -11.27
C MET A 93 -1.48 -10.48 -10.12
N LYS A 94 -0.29 -10.97 -10.48
CA LYS A 94 0.83 -11.11 -9.54
C LYS A 94 1.47 -9.75 -9.26
N TYR A 95 2.13 -9.61 -8.12
CA TYR A 95 2.85 -8.39 -7.74
C TYR A 95 3.91 -7.99 -8.77
N ALA A 96 4.65 -8.96 -9.33
CA ALA A 96 5.63 -8.70 -10.39
C ALA A 96 5.00 -8.05 -11.64
N THR A 97 3.79 -8.49 -12.02
CA THR A 97 3.03 -7.88 -13.12
C THR A 97 2.63 -6.45 -12.78
N LEU A 98 2.16 -6.20 -11.55
CA LEU A 98 1.85 -4.84 -11.08
C LEU A 98 3.08 -3.91 -11.19
N LEU A 99 4.26 -4.37 -10.75
CA LEU A 99 5.50 -3.59 -10.88
C LEU A 99 5.84 -3.29 -12.34
N ALA A 100 5.69 -4.26 -13.24
CA ALA A 100 5.91 -4.04 -14.66
C ALA A 100 4.97 -2.97 -15.23
N LEU A 101 3.69 -2.92 -14.80
CA LEU A 101 2.75 -1.87 -15.21
C LEU A 101 3.14 -0.49 -14.66
N ILE A 102 3.68 -0.44 -13.44
CA ILE A 102 4.18 0.80 -12.83
C ILE A 102 5.39 1.33 -13.60
N HIS A 103 6.36 0.47 -13.91
CA HIS A 103 7.56 0.86 -14.66
C HIS A 103 7.24 1.32 -16.08
N LYS A 104 6.18 0.77 -16.70
CA LYS A 104 5.62 1.23 -17.97
C LYS A 104 4.78 2.51 -17.87
N GLY A 105 4.51 3.02 -16.66
CA GLY A 105 3.68 4.20 -16.44
C GLY A 105 2.17 3.97 -16.60
N GLN A 106 1.72 2.73 -16.78
CA GLN A 106 0.30 2.39 -16.90
C GLN A 106 -0.42 2.44 -15.55
N VAL A 107 0.31 2.15 -14.46
CA VAL A 107 -0.14 2.36 -13.09
C VAL A 107 0.65 3.52 -12.51
N THR A 108 -0.06 4.56 -12.09
CA THR A 108 0.52 5.76 -11.50
C THR A 108 0.34 5.76 -9.99
N ALA A 109 1.00 6.68 -9.28
CA ALA A 109 0.79 6.82 -7.84
C ALA A 109 -0.66 7.16 -7.45
N ARG A 110 -1.43 7.74 -8.39
CA ARG A 110 -2.86 8.06 -8.24
C ARG A 110 -3.79 6.90 -8.60
N SER A 111 -3.26 5.82 -9.18
CA SER A 111 -4.05 4.63 -9.47
C SER A 111 -4.56 4.03 -8.16
N VAL A 112 -5.80 3.55 -8.20
CA VAL A 112 -6.43 2.87 -7.06
C VAL A 112 -6.18 1.39 -7.20
N ILE A 113 -5.58 0.78 -6.18
CA ILE A 113 -5.18 -0.62 -6.17
C ILE A 113 -5.66 -1.31 -4.89
N ARG A 114 -5.79 -2.63 -4.95
CA ARG A 114 -5.97 -3.51 -3.77
C ARG A 114 -5.08 -4.72 -3.91
N GLY A 115 -4.70 -5.33 -2.80
CA GLY A 115 -3.93 -6.56 -2.77
C GLY A 115 -3.65 -7.04 -1.35
N PRO A 116 -2.80 -8.06 -1.20
CA PRO A 116 -2.45 -8.64 0.10
C PRO A 116 -1.95 -7.60 1.12
N THR A 117 -1.11 -6.64 0.70
CA THR A 117 -0.55 -5.63 1.62
C THR A 117 -1.50 -4.47 1.94
N THR A 118 -2.67 -4.40 1.28
CA THR A 118 -3.72 -3.41 1.57
C THR A 118 -4.81 -3.96 2.48
N HIS A 119 -4.65 -5.20 2.97
CA HIS A 119 -5.71 -5.96 3.63
C HIS A 119 -6.96 -6.08 2.74
N GLN A 120 -6.75 -6.20 1.42
CA GLN A 120 -7.81 -6.30 0.40
C GLN A 120 -8.70 -5.05 0.26
N LEU A 121 -8.35 -3.94 0.91
CA LEU A 121 -9.03 -2.66 0.77
C LEU A 121 -8.43 -1.85 -0.39
N TRP A 122 -9.26 -1.05 -1.05
CA TRP A 122 -8.81 -0.12 -2.09
C TRP A 122 -8.04 1.06 -1.51
N ARG A 123 -6.88 1.38 -2.08
CA ARG A 123 -6.03 2.51 -1.68
C ARG A 123 -5.32 3.11 -2.88
N PHE A 124 -4.86 4.36 -2.75
CA PHE A 124 -3.91 4.92 -3.71
C PHE A 124 -2.61 4.13 -3.72
N ALA A 125 -2.05 3.84 -4.89
CA ALA A 125 -0.79 3.12 -5.03
C ALA A 125 0.37 3.80 -4.27
N ALA A 126 0.35 5.15 -4.19
CA ALA A 126 1.29 5.93 -3.38
C ALA A 126 1.25 5.64 -1.86
N HIS A 127 0.17 5.05 -1.34
CA HIS A 127 -0.02 4.78 0.08
C HIS A 127 0.02 3.27 0.41
N VAL A 128 0.45 2.44 -0.54
CA VAL A 128 0.52 0.98 -0.37
C VAL A 128 1.96 0.55 -0.07
N ARG A 129 2.13 -0.18 1.04
CA ARG A 129 3.43 -0.74 1.44
C ARG A 129 3.96 -1.67 0.35
N GLY A 130 5.22 -1.47 -0.02
CA GLY A 130 5.90 -2.20 -1.10
C GLY A 130 5.66 -1.62 -2.50
N VAL A 131 4.62 -0.81 -2.70
CA VAL A 131 4.31 -0.20 -4.01
C VAL A 131 4.71 1.27 -4.05
N SER A 132 4.48 2.02 -2.95
CA SER A 132 4.71 3.47 -2.89
C SER A 132 6.13 3.91 -3.28
N ARG A 133 7.13 3.09 -2.91
CA ARG A 133 8.55 3.38 -3.16
C ARG A 133 8.88 3.43 -4.65
N GLU A 134 8.12 2.74 -5.50
CA GLU A 134 8.32 2.76 -6.95
C GLU A 134 8.03 4.16 -7.53
N PHE A 135 7.22 4.94 -6.81
CA PHE A 135 6.96 6.36 -7.09
C PHE A 135 7.89 7.31 -6.31
N GLY A 136 8.83 6.77 -5.53
CA GLY A 136 9.73 7.53 -4.67
C GLY A 136 9.03 8.17 -3.47
N LEU A 137 7.97 7.55 -2.96
CA LEU A 137 7.20 8.05 -1.80
C LEU A 137 7.15 7.02 -0.67
N CYS A 138 7.25 7.50 0.57
CA CYS A 138 6.99 6.69 1.75
C CYS A 138 5.50 6.37 1.89
N TYR A 139 5.14 5.09 2.07
CA TYR A 139 3.73 4.68 2.16
C TYR A 139 2.98 5.29 3.37
N SER A 140 3.70 5.75 4.40
CA SER A 140 3.12 6.20 5.66
C SER A 140 3.07 7.71 5.82
N CYS A 141 4.17 8.42 5.56
CA CYS A 141 4.23 9.88 5.72
C CYS A 141 4.20 10.64 4.38
N SER A 142 4.21 9.92 3.26
CA SER A 142 4.28 10.48 1.90
C SER A 142 5.50 11.39 1.67
N GLY A 143 6.57 11.20 2.45
CA GLY A 143 7.86 11.87 2.24
C GLY A 143 8.63 11.24 1.07
N SER A 144 9.47 12.04 0.41
CA SER A 144 10.34 11.60 -0.69
C SER A 144 11.31 10.52 -0.22
N ILE A 145 11.41 9.40 -0.92
CA ILE A 145 12.39 8.34 -0.63
C ILE A 145 13.05 7.84 -1.90
N GLU A 146 14.24 7.25 -1.75
CA GLU A 146 14.87 6.50 -2.83
C GLU A 146 14.14 5.18 -3.05
N ARG A 147 14.07 4.71 -4.31
CA ARG A 147 13.35 3.47 -4.64
C ARG A 147 13.97 2.23 -3.95
N THR A 148 15.27 2.30 -3.68
CA THR A 148 16.05 1.25 -3.00
C THR A 148 16.04 1.38 -1.48
N ALA A 149 15.45 2.44 -0.92
CA ALA A 149 15.42 2.64 0.53
C ALA A 149 14.57 1.57 1.22
N SER A 150 15.17 0.84 2.16
CA SER A 150 14.47 -0.16 2.98
C SER A 150 13.67 0.46 4.13
N VAL A 151 14.06 1.66 4.59
CA VAL A 151 13.46 2.40 5.70
C VAL A 151 13.31 3.86 5.28
N CYS A 152 12.18 4.49 5.66
CA CYS A 152 11.98 5.91 5.42
C CYS A 152 12.82 6.77 6.37
N PRO A 153 13.61 7.74 5.89
CA PRO A 153 14.43 8.60 6.75
C PRO A 153 13.61 9.54 7.63
N TYR A 154 12.35 9.83 7.26
CA TYR A 154 11.50 10.78 7.98
C TYR A 154 10.67 10.13 9.11
N CYS A 155 10.08 8.97 8.86
CA CYS A 155 9.19 8.30 9.83
C CYS A 155 9.68 6.92 10.28
N GLN A 156 10.86 6.48 9.82
CA GLN A 156 11.52 5.24 10.21
C GLN A 156 10.72 3.95 9.95
N ARG A 157 9.63 4.01 9.17
CA ARG A 157 8.87 2.81 8.78
C ARG A 157 9.57 2.05 7.66
N SER A 158 9.57 0.71 7.77
CA SER A 158 10.06 -0.19 6.73
C SER A 158 9.25 -0.07 5.44
N GLN A 159 9.93 0.16 4.33
CA GLN A 159 9.37 0.27 2.98
C GLN A 159 9.42 -1.05 2.22
N GLN A 160 10.08 -2.07 2.78
CA GLN A 160 10.18 -3.37 2.12
C GLN A 160 8.80 -4.02 1.98
N PRO A 161 8.47 -4.55 0.78
CA PRO A 161 7.34 -5.44 0.63
C PRO A 161 7.56 -6.68 1.52
N PRO A 162 6.50 -7.39 1.90
CA PRO A 162 6.62 -8.70 2.50
C PRO A 162 7.46 -9.63 1.62
N PRO A 163 8.18 -10.61 2.21
CA PRO A 163 8.97 -11.60 1.44
C PRO A 163 8.14 -12.29 0.36
N ASP A 164 6.86 -12.51 0.65
CA ASP A 164 5.89 -12.99 -0.31
C ASP A 164 4.74 -11.96 -0.43
N PRO A 165 4.80 -11.07 -1.44
CA PRO A 165 3.77 -10.04 -1.66
C PRO A 165 2.53 -10.58 -2.38
N ASP A 166 2.57 -11.82 -2.85
CA ASP A 166 1.44 -12.52 -3.48
C ASP A 166 0.70 -13.41 -2.45
N VAL A 167 1.40 -13.88 -1.42
CA VAL A 167 0.81 -14.63 -0.29
C VAL A 167 0.36 -13.70 0.82
N LEU A 168 -0.67 -14.15 1.53
CA LEU A 168 -1.26 -13.46 2.65
C LEU A 168 -0.20 -13.15 3.73
N LEU A 169 -0.08 -11.88 4.11
CA LEU A 169 0.32 -11.55 5.48
C LEU A 169 -0.84 -11.98 6.38
N GLU A 170 -0.86 -13.25 6.79
CA GLU A 170 -1.85 -13.72 7.74
C GLU A 170 -1.83 -12.79 8.93
N SER A 171 -3.04 -12.36 9.32
CA SER A 171 -3.27 -11.63 10.56
C SER A 171 -2.46 -12.35 11.60
N ARG A 172 -1.37 -11.73 12.09
CA ARG A 172 -0.61 -12.21 13.24
C ARG A 172 -1.66 -12.60 14.25
N ALA A 173 -1.90 -13.90 14.40
CA ALA A 173 -3.00 -14.39 15.21
C ALA A 173 -2.82 -13.71 16.55
N VAL A 174 -3.81 -12.92 16.97
CA VAL A 174 -3.83 -12.47 18.36
C VAL A 174 -3.79 -13.78 19.13
N PRO A 175 -2.72 -14.06 19.89
CA PRO A 175 -2.63 -15.33 20.59
C PRO A 175 -3.92 -15.46 21.43
N PRO A 176 -4.67 -16.55 21.28
CA PRO A 176 -5.86 -16.78 22.08
C PRO A 176 -5.41 -16.96 23.53
N GLY A 177 -5.31 -15.87 24.30
CA GLY A 177 -4.68 -15.95 25.62
C GLY A 177 -4.71 -14.71 26.50
N VAL A 178 -5.03 -13.51 26.00
CA VAL A 178 -5.26 -12.37 26.89
C VAL A 178 -6.76 -12.24 27.11
N GLY A 179 -7.23 -12.96 28.13
CA GLY A 179 -8.62 -13.03 28.52
C GLY A 179 -9.25 -11.66 28.67
N ALA A 180 -10.44 -11.51 28.08
CA ALA A 180 -11.45 -10.61 28.57
C ALA A 180 -11.75 -11.04 30.02
N GLY A 181 -11.04 -10.42 30.97
CA GLY A 181 -11.42 -10.45 32.36
C GLY A 181 -12.79 -9.83 32.47
N GLY A 182 -13.76 -10.66 32.85
CA GLY A 182 -15.13 -10.25 33.08
C GLY A 182 -15.18 -9.16 34.13
N GLY A 183 -15.80 -8.04 33.76
CA GLY A 183 -16.23 -6.99 34.66
C GLY A 183 -17.70 -6.71 34.40
N GLU A 184 -18.53 -7.71 34.67
CA GLU A 184 -19.95 -7.49 34.93
C GLU A 184 -20.06 -6.85 36.32
N PRO A 185 -20.75 -5.71 36.45
CA PRO A 185 -21.66 -5.61 37.58
C PRO A 185 -23.06 -5.20 37.15
N ALA A 186 -23.98 -6.03 37.60
CA ALA A 186 -25.41 -5.85 37.71
C ALA A 186 -25.82 -4.53 38.41
N GLY A 187 -27.04 -4.08 38.08
CA GLY A 187 -27.86 -3.13 38.85
C GLY A 187 -28.09 -1.82 38.10
N ASN A 188 -29.29 -1.29 37.92
CA ASN A 188 -30.62 -1.56 38.45
C ASN A 188 -31.59 -0.71 37.61
N PRO A 189 -32.79 -1.16 37.17
CA PRO A 189 -33.80 -0.26 36.64
C PRO A 189 -34.61 0.38 37.78
N PRO A 190 -34.81 1.71 37.82
CA PRO A 190 -35.85 2.28 38.67
C PRO A 190 -37.22 2.09 38.02
N SER A 191 -38.07 1.39 38.76
CA SER A 191 -39.49 1.20 38.49
C SER A 191 -40.34 2.37 39.03
N HIS A 192 -41.38 2.72 38.27
CA HIS A 192 -42.56 3.54 38.64
C HIS A 192 -42.30 5.03 38.97
N ALA A 193 -43.22 5.99 38.80
CA ALA A 193 -44.67 5.96 38.60
C ALA A 193 -45.15 7.32 38.04
N ALA A 194 -46.32 7.31 37.40
CA ALA A 194 -47.32 8.37 37.27
C ALA A 194 -46.91 9.72 36.64
#